data_AF-A0A349YFS8-F1
#
_entry.id   AF-A0A349YFS8-F1
#
_cell.length_a   1.000
_cell.length_b   1.000
_cell.length_c   1.000
_cell.angle_alpha   90.00
_cell.angle_beta   90.00
_cell.angle_gamma   90.00
#
_symmetry.space_group_name_H-M   'P 1'
#
loop_
_entity.id
_entity.type
_entity.pdbx_description
1 polymer ?
#
loop_
_entity_poly.entity_id
_entity_poly.type
_entity_poly.pdbx_seq_one_letter_code
_entity_poly.pdbx_strand_id
1 'polypeptide(L)'
;MKTSDFYFDLPEELIAQDPLEDRSSSRLLVLNKETGSITHKVFKDIKDYLKPGDCLVLNNTKVIPARLIGEKEGTGAKIELL
;
A
#
# COMPACT_ATOMS: atom_id res chain seq x y z
N MET A 1 -5.23 22.73 3.68
CA MET A 1 -3.97 21.98 3.77
C MET A 1 -3.22 22.16 2.48
N LYS A 2 -1.95 22.54 2.56
CA LYS A 2 -1.03 22.65 1.42
C LYS A 2 -0.22 21.37 1.32
N THR A 3 0.27 21.04 0.13
CA THR A 3 1.16 19.89 -0.06
C THR A 3 2.42 19.98 0.80
N SER A 4 2.89 21.20 1.07
CA SER A 4 4.01 21.49 1.97
C SER A 4 3.81 21.02 3.41
N ASP A 5 2.57 20.87 3.87
CA ASP A 5 2.27 20.46 5.26
C ASP A 5 2.67 19.00 5.52
N PHE A 6 2.99 18.24 4.46
CA PHE A 6 3.37 16.82 4.51
C PHE A 6 4.79 16.58 3.96
N TYR A 7 5.56 17.65 3.72
CA TYR A 7 6.95 17.52 3.27
C TYR A 7 7.84 17.03 4.42
N PHE A 8 8.75 16.11 4.11
CA PHE A 8 9.85 15.71 4.98
C PHE A 8 11.07 15.37 4.13
N ASP A 9 12.26 15.54 4.69
CA ASP A 9 13.50 15.17 4.01
C ASP A 9 13.65 13.64 4.02
N LEU A 10 13.68 13.04 2.83
CA LEU A 10 13.88 11.62 2.63
C LEU A 10 15.13 11.40 1.75
N PRO A 11 16.27 11.04 2.36
CA PRO A 11 17.46 10.65 1.62
C PRO A 11 17.18 9.46 0.69
N GLU A 12 17.67 9.53 -0.56
CA GLU A 12 17.41 8.52 -1.59
C GLU A 12 17.93 7.13 -1.20
N GLU A 13 19.03 7.07 -0.46
CA GLU A 13 19.62 5.83 0.04
C GLU A 13 18.74 5.08 1.04
N LEU A 14 17.75 5.75 1.63
CA LEU A 14 16.77 5.13 2.52
C LEU A 14 15.54 4.59 1.77
N ILE A 15 15.45 4.81 0.45
CA ILE A 15 14.40 4.26 -0.41
C ILE A 15 14.84 2.86 -0.86
N ALA A 16 14.18 1.84 -0.32
CA ALA A 16 14.43 0.46 -0.72
C ALA A 16 14.15 0.27 -2.22
N GLN A 17 15.17 -0.15 -2.96
CA GLN A 17 15.06 -0.46 -4.40
C GLN A 17 14.49 -1.85 -4.64
N ASP A 18 14.81 -2.78 -3.74
CA ASP A 18 14.33 -4.16 -3.75
C ASP A 18 13.78 -4.53 -2.36
N PRO A 19 12.77 -5.41 -2.29
CA PRO A 19 12.33 -5.96 -1.01
C PRO A 19 13.40 -6.88 -0.42
N LEU A 20 13.36 -7.05 0.90
CA LEU A 20 14.13 -8.10 1.57
C LEU A 20 13.68 -9.50 1.09
N GLU A 21 14.63 -10.42 0.99
CA GLU A 21 14.39 -11.82 0.63
C GLU A 21 13.42 -12.49 1.62
N ASP A 22 13.73 -12.45 2.92
CA ASP A 22 12.74 -12.71 3.98
C ASP A 22 11.95 -11.42 4.25
N ARG A 23 10.80 -11.25 3.58
CA ARG A 23 9.92 -10.09 3.79
C ARG A 23 9.53 -9.86 5.25
N SER A 24 9.40 -10.93 6.03
CA SER A 24 8.98 -10.85 7.43
C SER A 24 10.11 -10.37 8.37
N SER A 25 11.35 -10.31 7.88
CA SER A 25 12.49 -9.72 8.59
C SER A 25 12.55 -8.18 8.50
N SER A 26 11.62 -7.56 7.75
CA SER A 26 11.54 -6.10 7.66
C SER A 26 11.29 -5.43 9.02
N ARG A 27 11.74 -4.18 9.15
CA ARG A 27 11.51 -3.35 10.35
C ARG A 27 10.03 -2.97 10.46
N LEU A 28 9.53 -2.91 11.68
CA LEU A 28 8.19 -2.44 12.03
C LEU A 28 8.32 -1.24 12.98
N LEU A 29 7.80 -0.08 12.58
CA LEU A 29 7.65 1.08 13.46
C LEU A 29 6.24 1.03 14.07
N VAL A 30 6.17 0.93 15.39
CA VAL A 30 4.92 0.95 16.14
C VAL A 30 4.75 2.33 16.73
N LEU A 31 3.68 3.01 16.35
CA LEU A 31 3.29 4.33 16.86
C LEU A 31 2.01 4.19 17.68
N ASN A 32 2.05 4.59 18.94
CA ASN A 32 0.83 4.73 19.74
C ASN A 32 0.14 6.06 19.38
N LYS A 33 -1.08 5.98 18.84
CA LYS A 33 -1.85 7.16 18.39
C LYS A 33 -2.23 8.14 19.51
N GLU A 34 -2.34 7.66 20.76
CA GLU A 34 -2.83 8.44 21.90
C GLU A 34 -1.68 9.12 22.64
N THR A 35 -0.57 8.41 22.84
CA THR A 35 0.59 8.91 23.59
C THR A 35 1.70 9.46 22.70
N GLY A 36 1.70 9.13 21.40
CA GLY A 36 2.80 9.41 20.47
C GLY A 36 4.05 8.56 20.70
N SER A 37 4.00 7.55 21.59
CA SER A 37 5.18 6.72 21.86
C SER A 37 5.56 5.89 20.65
N ILE A 38 6.85 5.88 20.31
CA ILE A 38 7.41 5.13 19.19
C ILE A 38 8.20 3.93 19.72
N THR A 39 8.05 2.78 19.05
CA THR A 39 8.85 1.58 19.33
C THR A 39 9.26 0.93 18.02
N HIS A 40 10.51 0.47 17.95
CA HIS A 40 11.02 -0.26 16.80
C HIS A 40 11.01 -1.77 17.07
N LYS A 41 10.51 -2.52 16.10
CA LYS A 41 10.32 -3.99 16.12
C LYS A 41 10.69 -4.60 14.77
N VAL A 42 10.52 -5.91 14.64
CA VAL A 42 10.53 -6.60 13.34
C VAL A 42 9.11 -7.02 12.97
N PHE A 43 8.81 -7.16 11.68
CA PHE A 43 7.44 -7.39 11.20
C PHE A 43 6.82 -8.69 11.75
N LYS A 44 7.63 -9.71 12.06
CA LYS A 44 7.20 -10.94 12.76
C LYS A 44 6.47 -10.67 14.08
N ASP A 45 6.79 -9.58 14.76
CA ASP A 45 6.21 -9.18 16.05
C ASP A 45 4.79 -8.61 15.92
N ILE A 46 4.27 -8.41 14.70
CA ILE A 46 2.91 -7.86 14.47
C ILE A 46 1.81 -8.66 15.20
N LYS A 47 2.03 -9.97 15.39
CA LYS A 47 1.10 -10.86 16.08
C LYS A 47 0.89 -10.46 17.55
N ASP A 48 1.86 -9.81 18.17
CA ASP A 48 1.78 -9.36 19.56
C ASP A 48 0.84 -8.15 19.72
N TYR A 49 0.48 -7.49 18.61
CA TYR A 49 -0.39 -6.32 18.57
C TYR A 49 -1.83 -6.65 18.14
N LEU A 50 -2.10 -7.89 17.77
CA LEU A 50 -3.42 -8.37 17.34
C LEU A 50 -4.06 -9.17 18.46
N LYS A 51 -5.35 -8.94 18.68
CA LYS A 51 -6.15 -9.63 19.71
C LYS A 51 -7.16 -10.57 19.06
N PRO A 52 -7.60 -11.63 19.77
CA PRO A 52 -8.73 -12.42 19.33
C PRO A 52 -9.95 -11.54 19.07
N GLY A 53 -10.54 -11.66 17.87
CA GLY A 53 -11.65 -10.84 17.41
C GLY A 53 -11.27 -9.69 16.46
N ASP A 54 -9.99 -9.36 16.35
CA ASP A 54 -9.52 -8.39 15.36
C ASP A 54 -9.66 -8.93 13.93
N CYS A 55 -10.01 -8.05 12.99
CA CYS A 55 -10.16 -8.38 11.58
C CYS A 55 -9.07 -7.69 10.75
N LEU A 56 -8.23 -8.48 10.08
CA LEU A 56 -7.25 -7.97 9.12
C LEU A 56 -7.87 -7.96 7.73
N VAL A 57 -8.16 -6.76 7.22
CA VAL A 57 -8.64 -6.58 5.85
C VAL A 57 -7.44 -6.52 4.91
N LEU A 58 -7.27 -7.56 4.11
CA LEU A 58 -6.22 -7.64 3.10
C LEU A 58 -6.77 -7.25 1.73
N ASN A 59 -6.07 -6.35 1.06
CA ASN A 59 -6.37 -6.08 -0.35
C ASN A 59 -5.85 -7.23 -1.22
N ASN A 60 -6.76 -7.88 -1.94
CA ASN A 60 -6.43 -8.91 -2.92
C ASN A 60 -6.85 -8.42 -4.32
N THR A 61 -5.89 -7.84 -5.05
CA THR A 61 -6.15 -7.28 -6.39
C THR A 61 -6.24 -8.40 -7.43
N LYS A 62 -7.31 -8.39 -8.23
CA LYS A 62 -7.45 -9.27 -9.40
C LYS A 62 -7.63 -8.45 -10.66
N VAL A 63 -6.80 -8.69 -11.67
CA VAL A 63 -6.94 -8.08 -12.99
C VAL A 63 -8.10 -8.75 -13.72
N ILE A 64 -9.03 -7.94 -14.23
CA ILE A 64 -10.05 -8.39 -15.18
C ILE A 64 -9.50 -8.07 -16.58
N PRO A 65 -9.18 -9.08 -17.41
CA PRO A 65 -8.74 -8.85 -18.78
C PRO A 65 -9.97 -8.63 -19.68
N ALA A 66 -10.63 -7.47 -19.56
CA ALA A 66 -11.86 -7.14 -20.30
C ALA A 66 -11.77 -5.84 -21.09
N ARG A 67 -10.55 -5.44 -21.47
CA ARG A 67 -10.37 -4.28 -22.35
C ARG A 67 -10.85 -4.59 -23.77
N LEU A 68 -11.98 -4.02 -24.16
CA LEU A 68 -12.53 -4.12 -25.50
C LEU A 68 -12.46 -2.75 -26.18
N ILE A 69 -11.88 -2.72 -27.38
CA ILE A 69 -11.86 -1.54 -28.23
C ILE A 69 -12.88 -1.78 -29.34
N GLY A 70 -13.87 -0.90 -29.43
CA GLY A 70 -14.93 -0.96 -30.42
C GLY A 70 -15.07 0.34 -31.20
N GLU A 71 -15.93 0.31 -32.21
CA GLU A 71 -16.29 1.46 -33.02
C GLU A 71 -17.82 1.57 -33.07
N LYS A 72 -18.35 2.78 -32.91
CA LYS A 72 -19.79 3.03 -33.01
C LYS A 72 -20.23 2.88 -34.46
N GLU A 73 -21.11 1.91 -34.72
CA GLU A 73 -21.71 1.69 -36.03
C GLU A 73 -22.37 2.97 -36.56
N GLY A 74 -22.06 3.34 -37.80
CA GLY A 74 -22.58 4.53 -38.48
C GLY A 74 -21.82 5.84 -38.23
N THR A 75 -21.16 6.04 -37.08
CA THR A 75 -20.42 7.29 -36.80
C THR A 75 -18.91 7.14 -36.71
N GLY A 76 -18.41 5.91 -36.61
CA GLY A 76 -16.98 5.59 -36.51
C GLY A 76 -16.29 6.06 -35.22
N ALA A 77 -17.08 6.37 -34.19
CA ALA A 77 -16.54 6.86 -32.93
C ALA A 77 -15.89 5.71 -32.15
N LYS A 78 -14.66 5.92 -31.65
CA LYS A 78 -13.95 4.92 -30.83
C LYS A 78 -14.64 4.76 -29.47
N ILE A 79 -14.88 3.51 -29.07
CA ILE A 79 -15.44 3.12 -27.77
C ILE A 79 -14.43 2.22 -27.08
N GLU A 80 -14.25 2.42 -25.77
CA GLU A 80 -13.46 1.53 -24.92
C GLU A 80 -14.36 1.01 -23.78
N LEU A 81 -14.38 -0.31 -23.58
CA LEU A 81 -14.99 -0.96 -22.43
C LEU A 81 -13.89 -1.61 -21.58
N LEU A 82 -14.02 -1.52 -20.25
CA LEU A 82 -13.07 -2.05 -19.26
C LEU A 82 -13.76 -3.04 -18.33
#